data_AF-A0A1H9CHJ6-F1
#
_entry.id   AF-A0A1H9CHJ6-F1
#
_cell.length_a   1.000
_cell.length_b   1.000
_cell.length_c   1.000
_cell.angle_alpha   90.00
_cell.angle_beta   90.00
_cell.angle_gamma   90.00
#
_symmetry.space_group_name_H-M   'P 1'
#
loop_
_entity.id
_entity.type
_entity.pdbx_description
1 polymer ?
#
loop_
_entity_poly.entity_id
_entity_poly.type
_entity_poly.pdbx_seq_one_letter_code
_entity_poly.pdbx_strand_id
1 'polypeptide(L)'
;MLASRAAALVAGAVMAGSLFAVAPAVAGPVSPAAWRDCPTSRFCLWTGVSGTERIVMLQVGDPDLGDPGPRPVFRSAYNRTTAPWCLYRSTYYRDLITVVKPDGLVNLPPDARVASAQPCP
;
A
#
# COMPACT_ATOMS: atom_id res chain seq x y z
N MET A 1 -39.82 62.28 -30.56
CA MET A 1 -40.40 61.17 -31.32
C MET A 1 -39.73 59.88 -30.88
N LEU A 2 -40.53 58.82 -30.73
CA LEU A 2 -40.24 57.52 -30.14
C LEU A 2 -39.19 56.68 -30.88
N ALA A 3 -38.51 55.80 -30.13
CA ALA A 3 -38.27 54.35 -30.34
C ALA A 3 -36.82 53.98 -29.91
N SER A 4 -36.52 53.32 -28.79
CA SER A 4 -36.90 52.01 -28.23
C SER A 4 -36.15 50.79 -28.85
N ARG A 5 -35.46 50.05 -27.96
CA ARG A 5 -34.95 48.64 -28.05
C ARG A 5 -33.63 48.43 -28.83
N ALA A 6 -32.67 47.59 -28.43
CA ALA A 6 -32.73 46.39 -27.59
C ALA A 6 -31.39 46.09 -26.91
N ALA A 7 -31.47 45.37 -25.78
CA ALA A 7 -30.36 44.76 -25.07
C ALA A 7 -29.88 43.49 -25.78
N ALA A 8 -28.58 43.19 -25.67
CA ALA A 8 -28.04 41.84 -25.87
C ALA A 8 -26.86 41.61 -24.92
N LEU A 9 -27.17 41.07 -23.74
CA LEU A 9 -26.22 40.41 -22.85
C LEU A 9 -25.88 39.05 -23.47
N VAL A 10 -24.66 38.86 -23.97
CA VAL A 10 -24.17 37.53 -24.34
C VAL A 10 -23.43 36.97 -23.13
N ALA A 11 -24.16 36.15 -22.37
CA ALA A 11 -23.65 35.36 -21.27
C ALA A 11 -22.97 34.08 -21.75
N GLY A 12 -21.95 33.63 -21.03
CA GLY A 12 -21.68 32.20 -20.85
C GLY A 12 -20.47 31.61 -21.58
N ALA A 13 -19.26 31.92 -21.11
CA ALA A 13 -18.13 31.00 -21.29
C ALA A 13 -18.27 29.86 -20.26
N VAL A 14 -18.92 28.77 -20.65
CA VAL A 14 -18.92 27.53 -19.87
C VAL A 14 -17.63 26.78 -20.19
N MET A 15 -16.68 26.85 -19.26
CA MET A 15 -15.46 26.03 -19.27
C MET A 15 -15.87 24.55 -19.30
N ALA A 16 -15.48 23.85 -20.35
CA ALA A 16 -15.60 22.40 -20.44
C ALA A 16 -14.70 21.77 -19.37
N GLY A 17 -15.30 21.42 -18.23
CA GLY A 17 -14.63 20.65 -17.19
C GLY A 17 -14.28 19.27 -17.73
N SER A 18 -13.00 19.03 -18.01
CA SER A 18 -12.49 17.71 -18.34
C SER A 18 -12.69 16.77 -17.16
N LEU A 19 -13.68 15.89 -17.27
CA LEU A 19 -13.85 14.75 -16.38
C LEU A 19 -12.67 13.80 -16.62
N PHE A 20 -11.62 13.90 -15.81
CA PHE A 20 -10.63 12.82 -15.71
C PHE A 20 -11.31 11.64 -15.05
N ALA A 21 -11.80 10.70 -15.86
CA ALA A 21 -12.17 9.38 -15.41
C ALA A 21 -10.90 8.72 -14.83
N VAL A 22 -10.83 8.60 -13.51
CA VAL A 22 -9.78 7.83 -12.84
C VAL A 22 -10.05 6.36 -13.17
N ALA A 23 -9.37 5.85 -14.19
CA ALA A 23 -9.43 4.43 -14.52
C ALA A 23 -8.94 3.64 -13.29
N PRO A 24 -9.58 2.52 -12.92
CA PRO A 24 -9.04 1.65 -11.89
C PRO A 24 -7.66 1.19 -12.35
N ALA A 25 -6.64 1.42 -11.53
CA ALA A 25 -5.32 0.85 -11.74
C ALA A 25 -5.47 -0.67 -11.66
N VAL A 26 -5.63 -1.32 -12.81
CA VAL A 26 -5.53 -2.77 -12.93
C VAL A 26 -4.09 -3.12 -12.59
N ALA A 27 -3.88 -3.68 -11.38
CA ALA A 27 -2.62 -4.28 -11.02
C ALA A 27 -2.32 -5.37 -12.05
N GLY A 28 -1.31 -5.11 -12.90
CA GLY A 28 -0.86 -6.07 -13.89
C GLY A 28 -0.38 -7.37 -13.23
N PRO A 29 -0.23 -8.46 -14.00
CA PRO A 29 0.37 -9.68 -13.51
C PRO A 29 1.72 -9.36 -12.87
N VAL A 30 1.86 -9.82 -11.65
CA VAL A 30 3.00 -9.51 -10.79
C VAL A 30 4.21 -10.21 -11.37
N SER A 31 5.23 -9.44 -11.74
CA SER A 31 6.46 -10.06 -12.20
C SER A 31 7.11 -10.83 -11.04
N PRO A 32 7.58 -12.08 -11.25
CA PRO A 32 8.42 -12.78 -10.27
C PRO A 32 9.66 -11.97 -9.88
N ALA A 33 10.07 -11.01 -10.72
CA ALA A 33 11.16 -10.09 -10.43
C ALA A 33 10.91 -9.22 -9.19
N ALA A 34 9.66 -8.78 -8.94
CA ALA A 34 9.32 -7.94 -7.80
C ALA A 34 9.62 -8.64 -6.45
N TRP A 35 9.38 -9.96 -6.37
CA TRP A 35 9.68 -10.74 -5.18
C TRP A 35 11.17 -11.03 -4.99
N ARG A 36 11.97 -10.99 -6.07
CA ARG A 36 13.43 -11.20 -6.00
C ARG A 36 14.15 -10.09 -5.27
N ASP A 37 13.52 -8.93 -5.10
CA ASP A 37 14.06 -7.81 -4.33
C ASP A 37 14.16 -8.13 -2.83
N CYS A 38 13.49 -9.18 -2.35
CA CYS A 38 13.69 -9.67 -1.00
C CYS A 38 14.94 -10.56 -0.91
N PRO A 39 15.98 -10.17 -0.17
CA PRO A 39 17.20 -10.97 -0.04
C PRO A 39 16.94 -12.26 0.75
N THR A 40 17.79 -13.26 0.53
CA THR A 40 17.80 -14.47 1.37
C THR A 40 17.97 -14.09 2.85
N SER A 41 17.33 -14.84 3.75
CA SER A 41 17.40 -14.61 5.21
C SER A 41 16.81 -13.27 5.67
N ARG A 42 15.91 -12.67 4.86
CA ARG A 42 15.15 -11.48 5.23
C ARG A 42 13.65 -11.75 5.23
N PHE A 43 12.94 -11.00 6.05
CA PHE A 43 11.51 -10.87 5.96
C PHE A 43 11.17 -9.51 5.34
N CYS A 44 10.38 -9.51 4.29
CA CYS A 44 10.11 -8.31 3.51
C CYS A 44 8.63 -7.96 3.54
N LEU A 45 8.33 -6.67 3.66
CA LEU A 45 7.00 -6.09 3.65
C LEU A 45 6.93 -4.99 2.59
N TRP A 46 5.88 -5.00 1.78
CA TRP A 46 5.68 -4.00 0.73
C TRP A 46 4.43 -3.17 0.96
N THR A 47 4.45 -1.91 0.54
CA THR A 47 3.27 -1.03 0.55
C THR A 47 2.29 -1.35 -0.58
N GLY A 48 2.76 -2.00 -1.64
CA GLY A 48 1.96 -2.50 -2.74
C GLY A 48 1.62 -3.99 -2.63
N VAL A 49 0.62 -4.41 -3.38
CA VAL A 49 0.27 -5.83 -3.48
C VAL A 49 1.36 -6.58 -4.24
N SER A 50 1.56 -7.82 -3.86
CA SER A 50 2.44 -8.77 -4.51
C SER A 50 3.86 -8.26 -4.79
N GLY A 51 4.52 -7.70 -3.78
CA GLY A 51 5.93 -7.31 -3.90
C GLY A 51 6.17 -5.99 -4.63
N THR A 52 5.16 -5.14 -4.79
CA THR A 52 5.28 -3.86 -5.51
C THR A 52 5.46 -2.66 -4.58
N GLU A 53 5.85 -1.51 -5.16
CA GLU A 53 6.09 -0.26 -4.45
C GLU A 53 7.24 -0.35 -3.42
N ARG A 54 7.11 0.36 -2.30
CA ARG A 54 8.18 0.48 -1.31
C ARG A 54 8.29 -0.78 -0.47
N ILE A 55 9.51 -1.30 -0.35
CA ILE A 55 9.87 -2.44 0.49
C ILE A 55 10.47 -1.99 1.84
N VAL A 56 10.16 -2.73 2.89
CA VAL A 56 10.82 -2.72 4.20
C VAL A 56 11.36 -4.13 4.45
N MET A 57 12.63 -4.23 4.86
CA MET A 57 13.31 -5.52 5.06
C MET A 57 13.73 -5.66 6.52
N LEU A 58 13.39 -6.79 7.14
CA LEU A 58 13.64 -7.10 8.55
C LEU A 58 14.50 -8.37 8.68
N GLN A 59 15.23 -8.47 9.79
CA GLN A 59 16.01 -9.67 10.15
C GLN A 59 15.70 -10.19 11.56
N VAL A 60 15.48 -9.29 12.53
CA VAL A 60 15.24 -9.64 13.94
C VAL A 60 13.84 -9.29 14.44
N GLY A 61 13.17 -8.35 13.78
CA GLY A 61 11.85 -7.84 14.16
C GLY A 61 11.89 -6.33 14.38
N ASP A 62 10.73 -5.70 14.39
CA ASP A 62 10.53 -4.28 14.62
C ASP A 62 9.28 -4.09 15.49
N PRO A 63 9.43 -3.55 16.72
CA PRO A 63 8.30 -3.32 17.62
C PRO A 63 7.43 -2.14 17.18
N ASP A 64 7.92 -1.25 16.33
CA ASP A 64 7.15 -0.14 15.79
C ASP A 64 7.63 0.25 14.38
N LEU A 65 6.98 -0.34 13.37
CA LEU A 65 7.24 -0.06 11.95
C LEU A 65 6.91 1.38 11.51
N GLY A 66 6.44 2.22 12.43
CA GLY A 66 6.24 3.64 12.23
C GLY A 66 7.43 4.48 12.69
N ASP A 67 8.26 4.04 13.63
CA ASP A 67 9.33 4.87 14.19
C ASP A 67 10.50 5.06 13.21
N PRO A 68 11.03 6.27 12.98
CA PRO A 68 10.66 7.59 13.52
C PRO A 68 9.71 8.42 12.65
N GLY A 69 9.06 7.80 11.67
CA GLY A 69 8.25 8.46 10.66
C GLY A 69 6.74 8.14 10.70
N PRO A 70 6.04 8.36 9.58
CA PRO A 70 4.67 7.90 9.42
C PRO A 70 4.63 6.40 9.18
N ARG A 71 3.70 5.70 9.85
CA ARG A 71 3.50 4.26 9.69
C ARG A 71 3.11 3.91 8.24
N PRO A 72 3.86 3.02 7.56
CA PRO A 72 3.48 2.48 6.26
C PRO A 72 2.17 1.72 6.35
N VAL A 73 1.42 1.68 5.25
CA VAL A 73 0.37 0.69 5.09
C VAL A 73 0.88 -0.43 4.20
N PHE A 74 1.10 -1.60 4.79
CA PHE A 74 1.61 -2.77 4.08
C PHE A 74 0.48 -3.56 3.41
N ARG A 75 0.80 -4.16 2.26
CA ARG A 75 -0.15 -4.88 1.39
C ARG A 75 0.33 -6.26 0.99
N SER A 76 1.62 -6.54 1.10
CA SER A 76 2.14 -7.88 0.86
C SER A 76 3.42 -8.15 1.64
N ALA A 77 3.75 -9.42 1.78
CA ALA A 77 4.91 -9.88 2.52
C ALA A 77 5.54 -11.12 1.89
N TYR A 78 6.86 -11.28 2.10
CA TYR A 78 7.61 -12.46 1.72
C TYR A 78 8.58 -12.82 2.86
N ASN A 79 8.47 -14.05 3.34
CA ASN A 79 9.37 -14.59 4.33
C ASN A 79 10.46 -15.45 3.66
N ARG A 80 11.68 -14.92 3.53
CA ARG A 80 12.86 -15.68 3.08
C ARG A 80 13.74 -16.14 4.25
N THR A 81 13.20 -16.15 5.45
CA THR A 81 13.86 -16.67 6.65
C THR A 81 13.45 -18.12 6.91
N THR A 82 14.13 -18.77 7.84
CA THR A 82 13.87 -20.17 8.21
C THR A 82 12.77 -20.33 9.27
N ALA A 83 12.33 -19.24 9.90
CA ALA A 83 11.31 -19.24 10.94
C ALA A 83 10.02 -18.57 10.43
N PRO A 84 8.83 -18.94 10.93
CA PRO A 84 7.61 -18.19 10.64
C PRO A 84 7.70 -16.77 11.20
N TRP A 85 7.06 -15.82 10.51
CA TRP A 85 6.97 -14.42 10.94
C TRP A 85 5.55 -14.04 11.29
N CYS A 86 5.40 -13.35 12.41
CA CYS A 86 4.14 -12.90 12.96
C CYS A 86 3.98 -11.40 12.71
N LEU A 87 2.83 -11.01 12.13
CA LEU A 87 2.50 -9.63 11.79
C LEU A 87 1.37 -9.18 12.69
N TYR A 88 1.52 -8.00 13.28
CA TYR A 88 0.69 -7.53 14.39
C TYR A 88 0.03 -6.20 14.06
N ARG A 89 -1.22 -6.01 14.49
CA ARG A 89 -1.98 -4.77 14.26
C ARG A 89 -1.51 -3.63 15.16
N SER A 90 -0.99 -3.97 16.33
CA SER A 90 -0.49 -3.02 17.32
C SER A 90 1.03 -3.06 17.41
N THR A 91 1.62 -1.95 17.87
CA THR A 91 3.05 -1.89 18.23
C THR A 91 3.36 -2.87 19.35
N TYR A 92 4.62 -3.26 19.49
CA TYR A 92 5.12 -4.18 20.52
C TYR A 92 4.44 -5.56 20.48
N TYR A 93 4.21 -6.07 19.26
CA TYR A 93 3.82 -7.45 18.98
C TYR A 93 2.49 -7.89 19.57
N ARG A 94 1.47 -7.03 19.47
CA ARG A 94 0.10 -7.28 19.96
C ARG A 94 -0.92 -7.33 18.82
N ASP A 95 -2.01 -8.07 19.03
CA ASP A 95 -3.12 -8.21 18.09
C ASP A 95 -2.68 -8.86 16.76
N LEU A 96 -2.39 -10.16 16.81
CA LEU A 96 -1.91 -10.94 15.65
C LEU A 96 -2.88 -10.82 14.46
N ILE A 97 -2.35 -10.41 13.31
CA ILE A 97 -3.07 -10.37 12.04
C ILE A 97 -2.92 -11.71 11.32
N THR A 98 -1.67 -12.13 11.12
CA THR A 98 -1.35 -13.31 10.32
C THR A 98 0.05 -13.82 10.61
N VAL A 99 0.29 -15.06 10.19
CA VAL A 99 1.59 -15.73 10.23
C VAL A 99 2.03 -16.04 8.81
N VAL A 100 3.23 -15.61 8.45
CA VAL A 100 3.87 -15.90 7.16
C VAL A 100 4.91 -16.99 7.36
N LYS A 101 4.60 -18.20 6.87
CA LYS A 101 5.52 -19.36 6.95
C LYS A 101 6.82 -19.11 6.17
N PRO A 102 7.91 -19.85 6.44
CA PRO A 102 9.11 -19.85 5.60
C PRO A 102 8.75 -20.05 4.13
N ASP A 103 9.42 -19.28 3.26
CA ASP A 103 9.19 -19.16 1.82
C ASP A 103 7.76 -18.71 1.40
N GLY A 104 6.95 -18.29 2.37
CA GLY A 104 5.58 -17.83 2.13
C GLY A 104 5.53 -16.44 1.51
N LEU A 105 4.85 -16.33 0.36
CA LEU A 105 4.48 -15.07 -0.28
C LEU A 105 2.99 -14.82 -0.06
N VAL A 106 2.64 -13.66 0.49
CA VAL A 106 1.25 -13.34 0.83
C VAL A 106 0.85 -11.93 0.42
N ASN A 107 -0.38 -11.78 -0.06
CA ASN A 107 -1.08 -10.50 -0.04
C ASN A 107 -1.83 -10.38 1.30
N LEU A 108 -1.66 -9.24 1.96
CA LEU A 108 -2.30 -8.97 3.24
C LEU A 108 -3.77 -8.58 3.01
N PRO A 109 -4.66 -8.86 3.98
CA PRO A 109 -6.03 -8.36 3.94
C PRO A 109 -6.08 -6.83 3.70
N PRO A 110 -7.06 -6.30 2.96
CA PRO A 110 -7.13 -4.86 2.67
C PRO A 110 -7.21 -3.97 3.93
N ASP A 111 -7.80 -4.48 5.00
CA ASP A 111 -7.93 -3.82 6.30
C ASP A 111 -6.72 -4.06 7.23
N ALA A 112 -5.71 -4.82 6.79
CA ALA A 112 -4.49 -5.05 7.55
C ALA A 112 -3.77 -3.71 7.80
N ARG A 113 -3.37 -3.50 9.06
CA ARG A 113 -2.60 -2.34 9.52
C ARG A 113 -1.44 -2.87 10.34
N VAL A 114 -0.41 -3.38 9.67
CA VAL A 114 0.74 -3.97 10.35
C VAL A 114 1.52 -2.86 11.05
N ALA A 115 1.59 -2.92 12.38
CA ALA A 115 2.29 -1.95 13.21
C ALA A 115 3.59 -2.51 13.80
N SER A 116 3.69 -3.82 13.98
CA SER A 116 4.93 -4.48 14.37
C SER A 116 5.03 -5.86 13.73
N ALA A 117 6.25 -6.38 13.63
CA ALA A 117 6.51 -7.71 13.06
C ALA A 117 7.76 -8.32 13.69
N GLN A 118 7.74 -9.62 13.94
CA GLN A 118 8.89 -10.38 14.44
C GLN A 118 8.84 -11.83 13.96
N PRO A 119 9.95 -12.58 14.00
CA PRO A 119 9.87 -14.03 14.04
C PRO A 119 8.89 -14.47 15.13
N CYS A 120 8.03 -15.44 14.84
CA CYS A 120 7.09 -15.93 15.84
C CYS A 120 7.84 -16.60 17.01
N PRO A 121 7.40 -16.38 18.26
CA PRO A 121 7.96 -17.04 19.44
C PRO A 121 7.67 -18.54 19.49
#